data_AF-A0A3D1IBK5-F1
#
_entry.id   AF-A0A3D1IBK5-F1
#
_cell.length_a   1.000
_cell.length_b   1.000
_cell.length_c   1.000
_cell.angle_alpha   90.00
_cell.angle_beta   90.00
_cell.angle_gamma   90.00
#
_symmetry.space_group_name_H-M   'P 1'
#
loop_
_entity.id
_entity.type
_entity.pdbx_description
1 polymer ?
#
loop_
_entity_poly.entity_id
_entity_poly.type
_entity_poly.pdbx_seq_one_letter_code
_entity_poly.pdbx_strand_id
1 'polypeptide(L)' 'IGGRLALHGDEPKPWTLVWVPFGGEVRLTARFDPSRLAWHDPRTGEQLPAENLGPSDRRIRVHAPDDLDWVLCLDA' A
#
# COMPACT_ATOMS: atom_id res chain seq x y z
N ILE A 1 -20.02 3.29 21.86
CA ILE A 1 -20.16 4.29 20.77
C ILE A 1 -19.58 3.62 19.53
N GLY A 2 -20.42 3.05 18.66
CA GLY A 2 -19.97 2.34 17.45
C GLY A 2 -20.27 3.21 16.23
N GLY A 3 -19.25 3.79 15.63
CA GLY A 3 -19.40 4.54 14.38
C GLY A 3 -19.65 3.59 13.22
N ARG A 4 -20.59 3.95 12.34
CA ARG A 4 -20.87 3.21 11.11
C ARG A 4 -19.94 3.75 10.02
N LEU A 5 -18.95 2.96 9.61
CA LEU A 5 -18.10 3.26 8.46
C LEU A 5 -18.89 2.96 7.17
N ALA A 6 -19.19 3.99 6.38
CA ALA A 6 -19.76 3.82 5.04
C ALA A 6 -18.64 3.96 4.01
N LEU A 7 -18.27 2.85 3.37
CA LEU A 7 -17.34 2.84 2.24
C LEU A 7 -18.17 3.09 0.96
N HIS A 8 -17.99 4.26 0.35
CA HIS A 8 -18.55 4.57 -0.96
C HIS A 8 -17.46 4.38 -2.01
N GLY A 9 -17.66 3.44 -2.93
CA GLY A 9 -16.78 3.21 -4.08
C GLY A 9 -17.56 2.59 -5.23
N ASP A 10 -17.29 3.05 -6.45
CA ASP A 10 -17.82 2.46 -7.68
C ASP A 10 -17.13 1.10 -7.90
N GLU A 11 -17.87 0.02 -7.64
CA GLU A 11 -17.49 -1.41 -7.74
C GLU A 11 -16.16 -1.84 -7.07
N PRO A 12 -16.18 -2.82 -6.14
CA PRO A 12 -14.94 -3.33 -5.54
C PRO A 12 -14.07 -4.03 -6.61
N LYS A 13 -12.99 -3.38 -7.05
CA LYS A 13 -11.89 -4.02 -7.78
C LYS A 13 -11.20 -5.07 -6.87
N PRO A 14 -10.48 -6.05 -7.41
CA PRO A 14 -9.63 -6.91 -6.57
C PRO A 14 -8.40 -6.11 -6.11
N TRP A 15 -8.47 -5.48 -4.94
CA TRP A 15 -7.32 -4.82 -4.31
C TRP A 15 -6.57 -5.82 -3.43
N THR A 16 -5.26 -5.90 -3.60
CA THR A 16 -4.40 -6.55 -2.59
C THR A 16 -3.91 -5.48 -1.63
N LEU A 17 -4.11 -5.70 -0.34
CA LEU A 17 -3.62 -4.83 0.72
C LEU A 17 -2.58 -5.58 1.54
N VAL A 18 -1.46 -4.92 1.84
CA VAL A 18 -0.45 -5.44 2.76
C VAL A 18 -0.35 -4.47 3.92
N TRP A 19 -0.77 -4.90 5.10
CA TRP A 19 -0.56 -4.12 6.32
C TRP A 19 0.88 -4.30 6.81
N VAL A 20 1.54 -3.18 7.06
CA VAL A 20 2.92 -3.07 7.51
C VAL A 20 2.88 -2.45 8.91
N PRO A 21 2.90 -3.26 9.98
CA PRO A 21 2.66 -2.78 11.36
C PRO A 21 3.83 -1.99 11.95
N PHE A 22 5.01 -2.13 11.35
CA PHE A 22 6.22 -1.38 11.65
C PHE A 22 6.82 -1.02 10.30
N GLY A 23 7.22 0.24 10.13
CA GLY A 23 7.76 0.74 8.88
C GLY A 23 9.03 0.03 8.39
N GLY A 24 9.61 0.59 7.33
CA GLY A 24 10.82 0.06 6.69
C GLY A 24 10.55 -0.65 5.36
N GLU A 25 11.45 -1.57 4.99
CA GLU A 25 11.47 -2.16 3.65
C GLU A 25 10.48 -3.31 3.48
N VAL A 26 9.63 -3.20 2.46
CA VAL A 26 8.79 -4.31 1.99
C VAL A 26 9.33 -4.83 0.67
N ARG A 27 9.47 -6.16 0.59
CA ARG A 27 9.89 -6.87 -0.62
C ARG A 27 8.73 -7.70 -1.15
N LEU A 28 8.26 -7.37 -2.36
CA LEU A 28 7.25 -8.16 -3.05
C LEU A 28 7.91 -9.05 -4.10
N THR A 29 7.57 -10.34 -4.09
CA THR A 29 8.06 -11.35 -5.03
C THR A 29 7.10 -11.62 -6.18
N ALA A 30 5.88 -11.09 -6.11
CA ALA A 30 4.87 -11.16 -7.18
C ALA A 30 5.05 -10.03 -8.21
N ARG A 31 4.58 -10.27 -9.43
CA ARG A 31 4.61 -9.29 -10.53
C ARG A 31 3.45 -8.31 -10.36
N PHE A 32 3.75 -7.11 -9.87
CA PHE A 32 2.84 -5.97 -9.90
C PHE A 32 3.44 -4.86 -10.77
N ASP A 33 2.61 -3.98 -11.30
CA ASP A 33 3.06 -2.73 -11.91
C ASP A 33 3.48 -1.77 -10.80
N PRO A 34 4.77 -1.38 -10.70
CA PRO A 34 5.24 -0.47 -9.66
C PRO A 34 4.55 0.89 -9.68
N SER A 35 4.02 1.32 -10.83
CA SER A 35 3.31 2.60 -10.95
C SER A 35 1.93 2.61 -10.28
N ARG A 36 1.44 1.44 -9.86
CA ARG A 36 0.12 1.22 -9.24
C ARG A 36 0.19 0.96 -7.73
N LEU A 37 1.33 1.26 -7.12
CA LEU A 37 1.54 1.07 -5.69
C LEU A 37 1.37 2.39 -4.95
N ALA A 38 0.70 2.34 -3.80
CA ALA A 38 0.53 3.49 -2.94
C ALA A 38 0.57 3.09 -1.46
N TRP A 39 1.12 3.98 -0.64
CA TRP A 39 1.03 3.92 0.81
C TRP A 39 -0.24 4.63 1.28
N HIS A 40 -0.96 4.00 2.20
CA HIS A 40 -2.09 4.59 2.89
C HIS A 40 -1.79 4.68 4.39
N ASP A 41 -1.95 5.86 4.97
CA ASP A 41 -1.81 6.10 6.39
C ASP A 41 -3.14 5.75 7.09
N PRO A 42 -3.22 4.67 7.89
CA PRO A 42 -4.47 4.28 8.56
C PRO A 42 -4.91 5.24 9.67
N ARG A 43 -4.02 6.14 10.12
CA ARG A 43 -4.28 7.09 11.21
C ARG A 43 -4.93 8.38 10.69
N THR A 44 -4.59 8.78 9.47
CA THR A 44 -5.03 10.06 8.86
C THR A 44 -5.91 9.86 7.63
N GLY A 45 -5.82 8.70 6.98
CA GLY A 45 -6.43 8.41 5.69
C GLY A 45 -5.65 8.96 4.49
N GLU A 46 -4.49 9.58 4.70
CA GLU A 46 -3.65 10.12 3.64
C GLU A 46 -3.11 9.02 2.73
N GLN A 47 -2.86 9.36 1.46
CA GLN A 47 -2.28 8.47 0.47
C GLN A 47 -1.02 9.09 -0.13
N LEU A 48 0.06 8.32 -0.16
CA LEU A 48 1.34 8.69 -0.75
C LEU A 48 1.74 7.67 -1.83
N PRO A 49 2.46 8.08 -2.90
CA PRO A 49 2.98 7.14 -3.87
C PRO A 49 4.00 6.19 -3.22
N ALA A 50 4.03 4.92 -3.65
CA ALA A 50 5.06 3.98 -3.21
C ALA A 50 6.13 3.84 -4.29
N GLU A 51 7.31 4.41 -4.05
CA GLU A 51 8.41 4.39 -5.01
C GLU A 51 9.13 3.03 -5.00
N ASN A 52 9.26 2.40 -6.17
CA ASN A 52 10.04 1.18 -6.30
C ASN A 52 11.54 1.48 -6.36
N LEU A 53 12.24 1.01 -5.34
CA LEU A 53 13.69 1.10 -5.13
C LEU A 53 14.44 -0.11 -5.73
N GLY A 54 13.72 -1.10 -6.27
CA GLY A 54 14.27 -2.28 -6.90
C GLY A 54 14.48 -2.11 -8.42
N PRO A 55 15.40 -2.89 -9.03
CA PRO A 55 15.49 -2.98 -10.49
C PRO A 55 14.14 -3.42 -11.09
N SER A 56 13.86 -3.00 -12.32
CA SER A 56 12.57 -3.19 -12.99
C SER A 56 12.21 -4.65 -13.31
N ASP A 57 13.01 -5.63 -12.88
CA ASP A 57 13.05 -6.99 -13.38
C ASP A 57 12.48 -8.05 -12.43
N ARG A 58 11.34 -7.73 -11.78
CA ARG A 58 10.39 -8.65 -11.07
C ARG A 58 10.44 -8.66 -9.55
N ARG A 59 11.25 -7.83 -8.89
CA ARG A 59 11.22 -7.68 -7.43
C ARG A 59 10.97 -6.22 -7.08
N ILE A 60 9.81 -5.97 -6.50
CA ILE A 60 9.47 -4.63 -6.03
C ILE A 60 10.03 -4.48 -4.62
N ARG A 61 10.76 -3.39 -4.41
CA ARG A 61 11.20 -2.96 -3.08
C ARG A 61 10.65 -1.58 -2.84
N VAL A 62 9.85 -1.41 -1.80
CA VAL A 62 9.33 -0.11 -1.38
C VAL A 62 9.71 0.11 0.08
N HIS A 63 9.93 1.36 0.47
CA HIS A 63 10.09 1.73 1.87
C HIS A 63 8.82 2.46 2.34
N ALA A 64 8.36 2.12 3.54
CA ALA A 64 7.35 2.91 4.20
C ALA A 64 7.87 4.35 4.43
N PRO A 65 7.00 5.37 4.44
CA PRO A 65 7.42 6.75 4.64
C PRO A 65 8.15 7.03 5.96
N ASP A 66 7.79 6.30 7.02
CA ASP A 66 8.41 6.37 8.34
C ASP A 66 8.34 5.01 9.07
N ASP A 67 8.72 4.98 10.36
CA ASP A 67 8.76 3.76 11.20
C ASP A 67 7.38 3.32 11.74
N LEU A 68 6.30 4.04 11.41
CA LEU A 68 4.96 3.78 11.93
C LEU A 68 4.21 2.79 11.03
N ASP A 69 2.95 2.53 11.34
CA ASP A 69 2.14 1.58 10.58
C ASP A 69 1.58 2.19 9.29
N TRP A 70 1.61 1.40 8.23
CA TRP A 70 1.15 1.78 6.90
C TRP A 70 0.43 0.61 6.23
N VAL A 71 -0.44 0.93 5.28
CA VAL A 71 -1.03 -0.08 4.37
C VAL A 71 -0.47 0.16 2.98
N LEU A 72 0.21 -0.85 2.43
CA LEU A 72 0.57 -0.84 1.01
C LEU A 72 -0.63 -1.32 0.21
N CYS A 73 -1.14 -0.44 -0.63
CA CYS A 73 -2.20 -0.73 -1.59
C CYS A 73 -1.57 -1.14 -2.93
N LEU A 74 -2.00 -2.29 -3.45
CA LEU A 74 -1.59 -2.80 -4.75
C LEU A 74 -2.84 -2.81 -5.65
N ASP A 75 -2.88 -1.90 -6.63
CA ASP A 75 -4.00 -1.82 -7.57
C ASP A 75 -3.75 -2.86 -8.69
N ALA A 76 -4.55 -3.93 -8.69
CA ALA A 76 -4.45 -5.04 -9.63
C ALA A 76 -4.72 -4.63 -11.09
#